data_AF-A0A2S2N7A0-F1
#
_entry.id   AF-A0A2S2N7A0-F1
#
_cell.length_a   1.000
_cell.length_b   1.000
_cell.length_c   1.000
_cell.angle_alpha   90.00
_cell.angle_beta   90.00
_cell.angle_gamma   90.00
#
_symmetry.space_group_name_H-M   'P 1'
#
loop_
_entity.id
_entity.type
_entity.pdbx_description
1 polymer ?
#
loop_
_entity_poly.entity_id
_entity_poly.type
_entity_poly.pdbx_seq_one_letter_code
_entity_poly.pdbx_strand_id
1 'polypeptide(L)'
;MSICTGCCTTLDHIVTYVFKQLLLKGKKVRRRMQQVNEIFLRTLETHLGVFRQILQTVLNIIIFEECRNQWSMSRPLLGLILLNEEYFNQLRDIILQSQPIDKQSAMAQWFEMLMEGVERNLASRNRERFTQNLSSFKKELTEKGSAISMNSVNNEVMITT
;
A
#
# COMPACT_ATOMS: atom_id res chain seq x y z
N MET A 1 -22.47 12.41 -2.94
CA MET A 1 -21.14 11.78 -2.76
C MET A 1 -21.31 10.62 -1.80
N SER A 2 -20.84 9.42 -2.16
CA SER A 2 -20.82 8.29 -1.22
C SER A 2 -19.81 8.57 -0.09
N ILE A 3 -20.09 8.10 1.12
CA ILE A 3 -19.21 8.21 2.30
C ILE A 3 -17.81 7.68 1.96
N CYS A 4 -17.72 6.57 1.21
CA CYS A 4 -16.45 5.96 0.82
C CYS A 4 -15.58 6.88 -0.06
N THR A 5 -16.20 7.64 -0.97
CA THR A 5 -15.47 8.59 -1.84
C THR A 5 -14.85 9.72 -1.02
N GLY A 6 -15.59 10.22 -0.02
CA GLY A 6 -15.09 11.22 0.92
C GLY A 6 -13.89 10.69 1.72
N CYS A 7 -14.01 9.49 2.30
CA CYS A 7 -12.93 8.86 3.06
C CYS A 7 -11.67 8.63 2.21
N CYS A 8 -11.81 8.13 0.98
CA CYS A 8 -10.66 7.92 0.08
C CYS A 8 -9.94 9.23 -0.25
N THR A 9 -10.71 10.30 -0.47
CA THR A 9 -10.17 11.62 -0.79
C THR A 9 -9.41 12.20 0.40
N THR A 10 -9.99 12.15 1.60
CA THR A 10 -9.33 12.58 2.83
C THR A 10 -8.05 11.79 3.09
N LEU A 11 -8.09 10.46 2.90
CA LEU A 11 -6.92 9.61 3.06
C LEU A 11 -5.82 9.95 2.03
N ASP A 12 -6.15 10.15 0.75
CA ASP A 12 -5.20 10.58 -0.29
C ASP A 12 -4.54 11.92 0.10
N HIS A 13 -5.30 12.87 0.65
CA HIS A 13 -4.75 14.14 1.13
C HIS A 13 -3.79 13.97 2.30
N ILE A 14 -4.17 13.20 3.32
CA ILE A 14 -3.31 12.94 4.49
C ILE A 14 -2.01 12.28 4.05
N VAL A 15 -2.12 11.19 3.28
CA VAL A 15 -0.98 10.41 2.79
C VAL A 15 -0.08 11.25 1.90
N THR A 16 -0.67 12.04 0.99
CA THR A 16 0.09 12.96 0.11
C THR A 16 0.84 14.01 0.92
N TYR A 17 0.21 14.58 1.94
CA TYR A 17 0.84 15.57 2.81
C TYR A 17 2.04 14.96 3.56
N VAL A 18 1.85 13.80 4.20
CA VAL A 18 2.91 13.10 4.93
C VAL A 18 4.07 12.72 4.00
N PHE A 19 3.78 12.17 2.81
CA PHE A 19 4.79 11.80 1.82
C PHE A 19 5.64 13.00 1.39
N LYS A 20 5.01 14.14 1.11
CA LYS A 20 5.73 15.39 0.79
C LYS A 20 6.60 15.86 1.95
N GLN A 21 6.09 15.82 3.18
CA GLN A 21 6.85 16.24 4.36
C GLN A 21 8.09 15.38 4.57
N LEU A 22 7.99 14.06 4.41
CA LEU A 22 9.14 13.14 4.54
C LEU A 22 10.17 13.35 3.42
N LEU A 23 9.73 13.55 2.17
CA LEU A 23 10.64 13.88 1.06
C LEU A 23 11.38 15.21 1.26
N LEU A 24 10.69 16.24 1.76
CA LEU A 24 11.29 17.55 2.05
C LEU A 24 12.31 17.46 3.20
N LYS A 25 12.05 16.61 4.21
CA LYS A 25 13.01 16.33 5.29
C LYS A 25 14.27 15.64 4.79
N GLY A 26 14.18 14.83 3.73
CA GLY A 26 15.32 14.17 3.09
C GLY A 26 16.39 15.11 2.49
N LYS A 27 16.06 16.40 2.26
CA LYS A 27 17.02 17.39 1.73
C LYS A 27 17.52 18.41 2.76
N LYS A 28 16.92 18.55 3.94
CA LYS A 28 17.31 19.55 4.95
C LYS A 28 17.29 19.10 6.43
N VAL A 29 17.08 17.81 6.74
CA VAL A 29 17.08 17.29 8.13
C VAL A 29 18.23 16.31 8.37
N ARG A 30 19.46 16.74 8.05
CA ARG A 30 20.68 16.09 8.57
C ARG A 30 21.45 16.97 9.56
N ARG A 31 20.91 18.13 9.96
CA ARG A 31 21.62 19.12 10.80
C ARG A 31 20.88 19.68 12.02
N ARG A 32 19.69 19.19 12.40
CA ARG A 32 18.94 19.78 13.54
C ARG A 32 18.10 18.82 14.37
N MET A 33 18.49 17.56 14.53
CA MET A 33 17.79 16.64 15.42
C MET A 33 18.76 15.84 16.29
N GLN A 34 19.44 16.53 17.19
CA GLN A 34 19.95 15.96 18.43
C GLN A 34 19.09 16.59 19.55
N GLN A 35 18.44 15.75 20.37
CA GLN A 35 17.76 16.06 21.66
C GLN A 35 16.22 16.23 21.78
N VAL A 36 15.37 15.79 20.82
CA VAL A 36 13.89 15.66 21.07
C VAL A 36 13.42 14.23 20.78
N ASN A 37 14.04 13.24 21.44
CA ASN A 37 14.36 11.96 20.81
C ASN A 37 13.62 10.70 21.33
N GLU A 38 12.42 10.79 21.89
CA GLU A 38 11.66 9.56 22.26
C GLU A 38 10.17 9.70 21.99
N ILE A 39 9.52 10.78 22.47
CA ILE A 39 8.08 11.01 22.22
C ILE A 39 7.83 11.24 20.73
N PHE A 40 8.69 12.01 20.06
CA PHE A 40 8.57 12.23 18.61
C PHE A 40 8.80 10.93 17.83
N LEU A 41 9.74 10.08 18.24
CA LEU A 41 9.98 8.78 17.61
C LEU A 41 8.81 7.83 17.85
N ARG A 42 8.31 7.70 19.09
CA ARG A 42 7.11 6.91 19.39
C ARG A 42 5.87 7.40 18.65
N THR A 43 5.66 8.72 18.59
CA THR A 43 4.54 9.30 17.85
C THR A 43 4.71 9.08 16.35
N LEU A 44 5.93 9.18 15.82
CA LEU A 44 6.23 8.90 14.41
C LEU A 44 6.09 7.41 14.08
N GLU A 45 6.55 6.50 14.93
CA GLU A 45 6.39 5.05 14.82
C GLU A 45 4.92 4.65 14.92
N THR A 46 4.17 5.24 15.84
CA THR A 46 2.72 5.05 15.95
C THR A 46 2.01 5.57 14.70
N HIS A 47 2.40 6.74 14.18
CA HIS A 47 1.86 7.28 12.93
C HIS A 47 2.18 6.42 11.70
N LEU A 48 3.40 5.89 11.60
CA LEU A 48 3.81 5.00 10.50
C LEU A 48 3.15 3.63 10.62
N GLY A 49 2.99 3.10 11.84
CA GLY A 49 2.27 1.86 12.12
C GLY A 49 0.82 1.92 11.68
N VAL A 50 0.13 3.04 11.91
CA VAL A 50 -1.24 3.25 11.41
C VAL A 50 -1.28 3.22 9.88
N PHE A 51 -0.34 3.86 9.17
CA PHE A 51 -0.31 3.78 7.71
C PHE A 51 -0.01 2.37 7.19
N ARG A 52 0.83 1.59 7.88
CA ARG A 52 1.06 0.17 7.55
C ARG A 52 -0.21 -0.67 7.72
N GLN A 53 -0.93 -0.50 8.83
CA GLN A 53 -2.20 -1.18 9.04
C GLN A 53 -3.22 -0.80 7.96
N ILE A 54 -3.37 0.49 7.65
CA ILE A 54 -4.27 0.94 6.58
C ILE A 54 -3.83 0.36 5.22
N LEU A 55 -2.52 0.31 4.92
CA LEU A 55 -2.00 -0.31 3.71
C LEU A 55 -2.42 -1.78 3.62
N GLN A 56 -2.17 -2.56 4.67
CA GLN A 56 -2.53 -3.97 4.73
C GLN A 56 -4.04 -4.14 4.54
N THR A 57 -4.87 -3.39 5.27
CA THR A 57 -6.33 -3.46 5.15
C THR A 57 -6.81 -3.11 3.75
N VAL A 58 -6.32 -2.02 3.16
CA VAL A 58 -6.73 -1.59 1.81
C VAL A 58 -6.27 -2.59 0.75
N LEU A 59 -5.05 -3.11 0.86
CA LEU A 59 -4.54 -4.13 -0.06
C LEU A 59 -5.37 -5.41 0.02
N ASN A 60 -5.74 -5.82 1.23
CA ASN A 60 -6.61 -6.96 1.47
C ASN A 60 -7.99 -6.76 0.83
N ILE A 61 -8.63 -5.61 1.03
CA ILE A 61 -9.92 -5.28 0.39
C ILE A 61 -9.79 -5.31 -1.15
N ILE A 62 -8.66 -4.84 -1.69
CA ILE A 62 -8.42 -4.84 -3.14
C ILE A 62 -8.26 -6.24 -3.70
N ILE A 63 -7.55 -7.14 -3.00
CA ILE A 63 -7.29 -8.48 -3.51
C ILE A 63 -8.52 -9.38 -3.29
N PHE A 64 -9.17 -9.29 -2.13
CA PHE A 64 -10.10 -10.33 -1.70
C PHE A 64 -11.58 -9.90 -1.74
N GLU A 65 -11.87 -8.60 -1.83
CA GLU A 65 -13.25 -8.10 -1.83
C GLU A 65 -13.63 -7.46 -3.17
N GLU A 66 -14.94 -7.48 -3.47
CA GLU A 66 -15.57 -6.68 -4.52
C GLU A 66 -15.55 -5.20 -4.16
N CYS A 67 -14.38 -4.58 -4.24
CA CYS A 67 -14.24 -3.14 -4.02
C CYS A 67 -14.99 -2.38 -5.13
N ARG A 68 -16.13 -1.77 -4.81
CA ARG A 68 -16.94 -0.96 -5.76
C ARG A 68 -16.34 0.43 -6.05
N ASN A 69 -15.37 0.89 -5.25
CA ASN A 69 -14.76 2.22 -5.34
C ASN A 69 -13.27 2.18 -5.74
N GLN A 70 -12.89 1.28 -6.66
CA GLN A 70 -11.50 1.00 -7.03
C GLN A 70 -10.72 2.25 -7.45
N TRP A 71 -11.35 3.08 -8.29
CA TRP A 71 -10.77 4.31 -8.82
C TRP A 71 -10.40 5.26 -7.68
N SER A 72 -11.32 5.46 -6.73
CA SER A 72 -11.11 6.31 -5.57
C SER A 72 -10.05 5.75 -4.62
N MET A 73 -9.97 4.43 -4.47
CA MET A 73 -9.05 3.76 -3.54
C MET A 73 -7.62 3.62 -4.10
N SER A 74 -7.44 3.65 -5.42
CA SER A 74 -6.11 3.54 -6.05
C SER A 74 -5.14 4.64 -5.61
N ARG A 75 -5.64 5.87 -5.47
CA ARG A 75 -4.83 7.04 -5.11
C ARG A 75 -4.28 6.98 -3.67
N PRO A 76 -5.12 6.75 -2.63
CA PRO A 76 -4.60 6.56 -1.28
C PRO A 76 -3.71 5.30 -1.19
N LEU A 77 -4.05 4.21 -1.89
CA LEU A 77 -3.22 3.00 -1.89
C LEU A 77 -1.80 3.26 -2.43
N LEU A 78 -1.66 3.96 -3.57
CA LEU A 78 -0.33 4.30 -4.09
C LEU A 78 0.49 5.07 -3.05
N GLY A 79 -0.10 6.09 -2.43
CA GLY A 79 0.60 6.86 -1.42
C GLY A 79 0.98 6.05 -0.18
N LEU A 80 0.13 5.11 0.24
CA LEU A 80 0.42 4.20 1.35
C LEU A 80 1.58 3.24 1.02
N ILE A 81 1.62 2.71 -0.20
CA ILE A 81 2.72 1.88 -0.73
C ILE A 81 4.02 2.68 -0.73
N LEU A 82 4.01 3.88 -1.33
CA LEU A 82 5.22 4.71 -1.42
C LEU A 82 5.70 5.18 -0.04
N LEU A 83 4.81 5.34 0.95
CA LEU A 83 5.21 5.61 2.33
C LEU A 83 5.87 4.40 3.01
N ASN A 84 5.51 3.18 2.63
CA ASN A 84 5.88 1.94 3.32
C ASN A 84 6.36 0.84 2.35
N GLU A 85 7.25 1.17 1.41
CA GLU A 85 7.67 0.24 0.34
C GLU A 85 8.24 -1.09 0.85
N GLU A 86 9.05 -1.03 1.91
CA GLU A 86 9.62 -2.24 2.53
C GLU A 86 8.51 -3.15 3.09
N TYR A 87 7.54 -2.57 3.79
CA TYR A 87 6.42 -3.32 4.35
C TYR A 87 5.47 -3.83 3.25
N PHE A 88 5.28 -3.08 2.16
CA PHE A 88 4.54 -3.55 0.99
C PHE A 88 5.20 -4.79 0.37
N ASN A 89 6.53 -4.81 0.23
CA ASN A 89 7.25 -5.98 -0.27
C ASN A 89 7.11 -7.18 0.67
N GLN A 90 7.14 -6.97 1.99
CA GLN A 90 6.86 -8.04 2.97
C GLN A 90 5.44 -8.60 2.80
N LEU A 91 4.42 -7.74 2.68
CA LEU A 91 3.05 -8.17 2.45
C LEU A 91 2.93 -8.96 1.13
N ARG A 92 3.57 -8.50 0.06
CA ARG A 92 3.63 -9.23 -1.21
C ARG A 92 4.20 -10.62 -1.01
N ASP A 93 5.35 -10.74 -0.34
CA ASP A 93 6.03 -12.02 -0.17
C ASP A 93 5.20 -13.00 0.68
N ILE A 94 4.52 -12.50 1.73
CA ILE A 94 3.56 -13.29 2.53
C ILE A 94 2.38 -13.77 1.65
N ILE A 95 1.83 -12.88 0.82
CA ILE A 95 0.72 -13.23 -0.08
C ILE A 95 1.18 -14.27 -1.11
N LEU A 96 2.40 -14.16 -1.64
CA LEU A 96 2.98 -15.12 -2.57
C LEU A 96 3.15 -16.50 -1.92
N GLN A 97 3.77 -16.55 -0.75
CA GLN A 97 4.04 -17.81 -0.05
C GLN A 97 2.75 -18.51 0.42
N SER A 98 1.67 -17.76 0.64
CA SER A 98 0.36 -18.34 0.97
C SER A 98 -0.36 -18.94 -0.24
N GLN A 99 0.13 -18.73 -1.48
CA GLN A 99 -0.45 -19.36 -2.67
C GLN A 99 0.09 -20.78 -2.92
N PRO A 100 -0.70 -21.68 -3.54
CA PRO A 100 -0.20 -22.92 -4.12
C PRO A 100 1.00 -22.68 -5.04
N ILE A 101 1.99 -23.58 -5.01
CA ILE A 101 3.30 -23.43 -5.71
C ILE A 101 3.13 -23.08 -7.19
N ASP A 102 2.16 -23.72 -7.86
CA ASP A 102 1.82 -23.51 -9.27
C ASP A 102 1.26 -22.11 -9.56
N LYS A 103 0.74 -21.41 -8.55
CA LYS A 103 0.18 -20.05 -8.65
C LYS A 103 1.11 -18.95 -8.18
N GLN A 104 2.16 -19.26 -7.42
CA GLN A 104 3.09 -18.26 -6.87
C GLN A 104 3.74 -17.41 -7.97
N SER A 105 4.18 -18.04 -9.06
CA SER A 105 4.80 -17.32 -10.18
C SER A 105 3.84 -16.35 -10.87
N ALA A 106 2.58 -16.75 -11.09
CA ALA A 106 1.56 -15.87 -11.67
C ALA A 106 1.24 -14.69 -10.75
N MET A 107 1.09 -14.94 -9.44
CA MET A 107 0.87 -13.88 -8.46
C MET A 107 2.05 -12.89 -8.41
N ALA A 108 3.29 -13.37 -8.52
CA ALA A 108 4.47 -12.51 -8.54
C ALA A 108 4.43 -11.57 -9.75
N GLN A 109 4.14 -12.11 -10.93
CA GLN A 109 3.98 -11.33 -12.17
C GLN A 109 2.86 -10.29 -12.06
N TRP A 110 1.75 -10.61 -11.40
CA TRP A 110 0.68 -9.64 -11.19
C TRP A 110 1.12 -8.49 -10.27
N PHE A 111 1.87 -8.76 -9.21
CA PHE A 111 2.45 -7.71 -8.37
C PHE A 111 3.50 -6.86 -9.10
N GLU A 112 4.27 -7.45 -10.03
CA GLU A 112 5.16 -6.70 -10.91
C GLU A 112 4.36 -5.77 -11.83
N MET A 113 3.31 -6.27 -12.49
CA MET A 113 2.40 -5.49 -13.32
C MET A 113 1.73 -4.35 -12.53
N LEU A 114 1.36 -4.58 -11.27
CA LEU A 114 0.77 -3.55 -10.41
C LEU A 114 1.70 -2.33 -10.27
N MET A 115 3.02 -2.55 -10.17
CA MET A 115 4.02 -1.50 -9.96
C MET A 115 4.76 -1.07 -11.25
N GLU A 116 4.38 -1.62 -12.41
CA GLU A 116 5.06 -1.36 -13.67
C GLU A 116 5.00 0.14 -14.04
N GLY A 117 6.18 0.74 -14.23
CA GLY A 117 6.30 2.16 -14.58
C GLY A 117 5.86 3.14 -13.50
N VAL A 118 5.64 2.67 -12.27
CA VAL A 118 5.34 3.51 -11.11
C VAL A 118 6.64 4.10 -10.56
N GLU A 119 6.70 5.43 -10.50
CA GLU A 119 7.82 6.14 -9.91
C GLU A 119 7.60 6.42 -8.42
N ARG A 120 8.66 6.73 -7.67
CA ARG A 120 8.57 7.15 -6.25
C ARG A 120 8.12 8.61 -6.12
N ASN A 121 6.94 8.94 -6.65
CA ASN A 121 6.32 10.25 -6.51
C ASN A 121 4.80 10.17 -6.58
N LEU A 122 4.17 11.26 -6.17
CA LEU A 122 2.72 11.42 -6.20
C LEU A 122 2.31 12.48 -7.23
N ALA A 123 2.86 12.41 -8.45
CA ALA A 123 2.37 13.22 -9.57
C ALA A 123 1.04 12.67 -10.10
N SER A 124 0.24 13.52 -10.78
CA SER A 124 -1.04 13.08 -11.35
C SER A 124 -0.87 11.94 -12.35
N ARG A 125 0.13 12.06 -13.24
CA ARG A 125 0.45 11.03 -14.25
C ARG A 125 0.83 9.69 -13.61
N ASN A 126 1.57 9.72 -12.51
CA ASN A 126 1.99 8.50 -11.81
C ASN A 126 0.81 7.83 -11.07
N ARG A 127 -0.08 8.62 -10.46
CA ARG A 127 -1.33 8.10 -9.88
C ARG A 127 -2.20 7.44 -10.94
N GLU A 128 -2.36 8.09 -12.10
CA GLU A 128 -3.17 7.56 -13.20
C GLU A 128 -2.60 6.24 -13.74
N ARG A 129 -1.27 6.16 -13.89
CA ARG A 129 -0.57 4.90 -14.23
C ARG A 129 -0.92 3.79 -13.23
N PHE A 130 -0.76 4.06 -11.94
CA PHE A 130 -1.07 3.07 -10.90
C PHE A 130 -2.54 2.65 -10.92
N THR A 131 -3.49 3.58 -11.16
CA THR A 131 -4.91 3.25 -11.31
C THR A 131 -5.14 2.25 -12.46
N GLN A 132 -4.49 2.45 -13.61
CA GLN A 132 -4.59 1.54 -14.77
C GLN A 132 -3.98 0.16 -14.47
N ASN A 133 -2.81 0.13 -13.84
CA ASN A 133 -2.14 -1.11 -13.44
C ASN A 133 -3.02 -1.90 -12.44
N LEU A 134 -3.63 -1.21 -11.48
CA LEU A 134 -4.51 -1.81 -10.48
C LEU A 134 -5.76 -2.44 -11.11
N SER A 135 -6.34 -1.79 -12.12
CA SER A 135 -7.46 -2.37 -12.88
C SER A 135 -7.05 -3.66 -13.60
N SER A 136 -5.86 -3.68 -14.23
CA SER A 136 -5.33 -4.88 -14.89
C SER A 136 -5.05 -5.99 -13.88
N PHE A 137 -4.42 -5.65 -12.75
CA PHE A 137 -4.17 -6.57 -11.64
C PHE A 137 -5.45 -7.26 -11.14
N LYS A 138 -6.50 -6.49 -10.87
CA LYS A 138 -7.79 -7.05 -10.43
C LYS A 138 -8.47 -7.91 -11.50
N LYS A 139 -8.33 -7.55 -12.78
CA LYS A 139 -8.89 -8.34 -13.87
C LYS A 139 -8.24 -9.73 -13.90
N GLU A 140 -6.92 -9.78 -13.89
CA GLU A 140 -6.16 -11.04 -13.85
C GLU A 140 -6.52 -11.87 -12.61
N LEU A 141 -6.66 -11.21 -11.45
CA LEU A 141 -7.08 -11.85 -10.21
C LEU A 141 -8.48 -12.47 -10.30
N THR A 142 -9.40 -11.83 -11.00
CA THR A 142 -10.78 -12.32 -11.16
C THR A 142 -10.88 -13.44 -12.18
N GLU A 143 -10.15 -13.31 -13.30
CA GLU A 143 -10.17 -14.27 -14.40
C GLU A 143 -9.37 -15.54 -14.10
N LYS A 144 -8.27 -15.42 -13.35
CA LYS A 144 -7.30 -16.50 -13.12
C LYS A 144 -7.08 -16.83 -11.65
N GLY A 145 -7.59 -16.02 -10.71
CA GLY A 145 -7.40 -16.18 -9.26
C GLY A 145 -8.50 -16.97 -8.56
N SER A 146 -9.17 -17.90 -9.24
CA SER A 146 -10.06 -18.86 -8.59
C SER A 146 -9.25 -19.72 -7.60
N ALA A 147 -9.52 -19.55 -6.30
CA ALA A 147 -8.85 -20.13 -5.13
C ALA A 147 -7.55 -19.45 -4.64
N ILE A 148 -7.63 -18.15 -4.34
CA ILE A 148 -6.68 -17.45 -3.47
C ILE A 148 -7.28 -17.47 -2.06
N SER A 149 -6.70 -18.27 -1.15
CA SER A 149 -7.19 -18.42 0.23
C SER A 149 -6.37 -17.57 1.19
N MET A 150 -7.05 -16.85 2.10
CA MET A 150 -6.45 -15.79 2.91
C MET A 150 -6.15 -16.18 4.37
N ASN A 151 -6.40 -17.44 4.77
CA ASN A 151 -6.39 -17.79 6.20
C ASN A 151 -5.02 -17.65 6.91
N SER A 152 -3.89 -17.50 6.19
CA SER A 152 -2.56 -17.35 6.82
C SER A 152 -2.10 -15.90 7.07
N VAL A 153 -2.56 -14.91 6.31
CA VAL A 153 -1.95 -13.55 6.33
C VAL A 153 -2.25 -12.79 7.64
N ASN A 154 -3.39 -13.08 8.29
CA ASN A 154 -3.76 -12.42 9.55
C ASN A 154 -3.01 -12.95 10.78
N ASN A 155 -2.47 -14.19 10.73
CA ASN A 155 -1.80 -14.79 11.89
C ASN A 155 -0.29 -14.50 11.94
N GLU A 156 0.41 -14.38 10.80
CA GLU A 156 1.87 -14.17 10.83
C GLU A 156 2.26 -12.73 11.20
N VAL A 157 1.49 -11.73 10.76
CA VAL A 157 1.81 -10.31 11.00
C VAL A 157 1.57 -9.91 12.47
N MET A 158 0.66 -10.59 13.19
CA MET A 158 0.49 -10.39 14.64
C MET A 158 1.60 -11.04 15.49
N ILE A 159 2.38 -11.97 14.94
CA ILE A 159 3.44 -12.67 15.69
C ILE A 159 4.78 -11.89 15.63
N THR A 160 4.93 -10.96 14.70
CA THR A 160 6.18 -10.19 14.51
C THR A 160 6.17 -8.75 15.05
N THR A 161 5.12 -8.35 15.79
CA THR A 161 5.06 -7.05 16.51
C THR A 161 5.24 -7.29 18.00
#